data_AF-K1JI64-F1
#
_entry.id   AF-K1JI64-F1
#
_cell.length_a   1.000
_cell.length_b   1.000
_cell.length_c   1.000
_cell.angle_alpha   90.00
_cell.angle_beta   90.00
_cell.angle_gamma   90.00
#
_symmetry.space_group_name_H-M   'P 1'
#
loop_
_entity.id
_entity.type
_entity.pdbx_description
1 polymer ?
#
loop_
_entity_poly.entity_id
_entity_poly.type
_entity_poly.pdbx_seq_one_letter_code
_entity_poly.pdbx_strand_id
1 'polypeptide(L)'
;MAGPPSELESTRIYIEHSIWQLLAKLNDSGLVLGKEAAEHFAMLSNLHPEWGAEESNGFASDLGDDDIVPRKRKLLVDWMKQQSSGRMNSYRDGWRDVCRTRFFHTLLALYDLSQEGEWPVDRWRVALQCWSDEKMLLRSWRFVAPLVLTMPEPVLLQIIHAVTWWIERASTQEHNDKSIITICRRILVLPLEIDAGSRTIRNGIEVDDPLGSAINHPVGHITQALLNQWFKQQLNDNDGLPADLAPIFTELCDTTVAIFRHGRIVLCSRLITFFRVDQEWTTQILLPLLDWENQADANAYWQGFLWSPRLYLPLWRCCPNRCSLNGTN
;
A
#
# COMPACT_ATOMS: atom_id res chain seq x y z
N MET A 1 -8.90 41.17 14.76
CA MET A 1 -8.24 39.86 14.54
C MET A 1 -9.30 38.80 14.72
N ALA A 2 -9.89 38.31 13.62
CA ALA A 2 -10.79 37.16 13.67
C ALA A 2 -9.93 35.89 13.82
N GLY A 3 -10.32 34.98 14.72
CA GLY A 3 -9.65 33.69 14.87
C GLY A 3 -9.75 32.85 13.59
N PRO A 4 -8.95 31.77 13.47
CA PRO A 4 -9.03 30.89 12.32
C PRO A 4 -10.45 30.32 12.20
N PRO A 5 -11.02 30.26 10.98
CA PRO A 5 -12.37 29.75 10.77
C PRO A 5 -12.47 28.31 11.27
N SER A 6 -13.62 27.96 11.84
CA SER A 6 -13.88 26.58 12.26
C SER A 6 -13.73 25.60 11.08
N GLU A 7 -13.38 24.34 11.31
CA GLU A 7 -13.23 23.32 10.24
C GLU A 7 -14.49 23.22 9.34
N LEU A 8 -15.66 23.51 9.90
CA LEU A 8 -16.95 23.55 9.19
C LEU A 8 -17.07 24.76 8.25
N GLU A 9 -16.61 25.94 8.66
CA GLU A 9 -16.58 27.14 7.81
C GLU A 9 -15.56 27.00 6.68
N SER A 10 -14.40 26.39 6.97
CA SER A 10 -13.37 26.12 5.98
C SER A 10 -13.86 25.16 4.89
N THR A 11 -14.60 24.11 5.28
CA THR A 11 -15.20 23.15 4.36
C THR A 11 -16.30 23.79 3.51
N ARG A 12 -17.11 24.67 4.12
CA ARG A 12 -18.18 25.38 3.43
C ARG A 12 -17.65 26.35 2.37
N ILE A 13 -16.65 27.17 2.72
CA ILE A 13 -16.00 28.11 1.81
C ILE A 13 -15.37 27.36 0.63
N TYR A 14 -14.75 26.20 0.87
CA TYR A 14 -14.17 25.36 -0.19
C TYR A 14 -15.22 24.86 -1.20
N ILE A 15 -16.38 24.40 -0.70
CA ILE A 15 -17.48 23.93 -1.55
C ILE A 15 -18.09 25.09 -2.34
N GLU A 16 -18.37 26.22 -1.69
CA GLU A 16 -18.92 27.43 -2.30
C GLU A 16 -17.98 27.99 -3.39
N HIS A 17 -16.67 28.00 -3.16
CA HIS A 17 -15.66 28.38 -4.15
C HIS A 17 -15.61 27.42 -5.34
N SER A 18 -15.68 26.11 -5.10
CA SER A 18 -15.71 25.10 -6.18
C SER A 18 -16.95 25.24 -7.08
N ILE A 19 -18.10 25.55 -6.48
CA ILE A 19 -19.35 25.80 -7.23
C ILE A 19 -19.24 27.10 -8.04
N TRP A 20 -18.71 28.17 -7.43
CA TRP A 20 -18.50 29.44 -8.10
C TRP A 20 -17.57 29.30 -9.31
N GLN A 21 -16.44 28.58 -9.19
CA GLN A 21 -15.49 28.37 -10.28
C GLN A 21 -16.08 27.59 -11.47
N LEU A 22 -16.95 26.61 -11.21
CA LEU A 22 -17.63 25.85 -12.27
C LEU A 22 -18.64 26.74 -13.01
N LEU A 23 -19.38 27.57 -12.29
CA LEU A 23 -20.36 28.50 -12.87
C LEU A 23 -19.68 29.63 -13.66
N ALA A 24 -18.58 30.18 -13.14
CA ALA A 24 -17.75 31.17 -13.84
C ALA A 24 -17.28 30.65 -15.20
N LYS A 25 -16.76 29.42 -15.24
CA LYS A 25 -16.28 28.82 -16.49
C LYS A 25 -17.37 28.48 -17.47
N LEU A 26 -18.52 28.01 -16.99
CA LEU A 26 -19.64 27.74 -17.86
C LEU A 26 -20.12 29.05 -18.52
N ASN A 27 -20.14 30.15 -17.75
CA ASN A 27 -20.43 31.49 -18.26
C ASN A 27 -19.38 31.98 -19.27
N ASP A 28 -18.09 31.81 -18.97
CA ASP A 28 -16.98 32.22 -19.84
C ASP A 28 -16.90 31.40 -21.14
N SER A 29 -17.39 30.16 -21.12
CA SER A 29 -17.45 29.28 -22.29
C SER A 29 -18.49 29.70 -23.34
N GLY A 30 -19.27 30.76 -23.08
CA GLY A 30 -20.33 31.27 -23.95
C GLY A 30 -21.63 30.46 -23.89
N LEU A 31 -21.75 29.51 -22.96
CA LEU A 31 -23.00 28.80 -22.68
C LEU A 31 -23.89 29.62 -21.76
N VAL A 32 -25.19 29.67 -22.06
CA VAL A 32 -26.17 30.41 -21.25
C VAL A 32 -26.46 29.64 -19.97
N LEU A 33 -26.14 30.23 -18.82
CA LEU A 33 -26.51 29.70 -17.51
C LEU A 33 -28.03 29.68 -17.36
N GLY A 34 -28.56 28.58 -16.81
CA GLY A 34 -29.97 28.52 -16.38
C GLY A 34 -30.25 29.54 -15.28
N LYS A 35 -31.51 29.95 -15.11
CA LYS A 35 -31.92 31.03 -14.19
C LYS A 35 -31.42 30.82 -12.75
N GLU A 36 -31.60 29.63 -12.18
CA GLU A 36 -31.13 29.29 -10.83
C GLU A 36 -29.61 29.33 -10.71
N ALA A 37 -28.90 28.88 -11.75
CA ALA A 37 -27.44 28.86 -11.78
C ALA A 37 -26.85 30.27 -11.89
N ALA A 38 -27.49 31.15 -12.66
CA ALA A 38 -27.11 32.57 -12.78
C ALA A 38 -27.36 33.34 -11.48
N GLU A 39 -28.50 33.11 -10.81
CA GLU A 39 -28.82 33.70 -9.51
C GLU A 39 -27.83 33.25 -8.43
N HIS A 40 -27.48 31.95 -8.41
CA HIS A 40 -26.51 31.41 -7.46
C HIS A 40 -25.08 31.91 -7.73
N PHE A 41 -24.69 32.02 -9.01
CA PHE A 41 -23.42 32.60 -9.41
C PHE A 41 -23.28 34.07 -8.98
N ALA A 42 -24.33 34.88 -9.19
CA ALA A 42 -24.36 36.28 -8.76
C ALA A 42 -24.31 36.42 -7.23
N MET A 43 -25.02 35.55 -6.50
CA MET A 43 -24.97 35.52 -5.04
C MET A 43 -23.55 35.24 -4.53
N LEU A 44 -22.89 34.20 -5.04
CA LEU A 44 -21.54 33.82 -4.63
C LEU A 44 -20.49 34.88 -5.02
N SER A 45 -20.62 35.48 -6.21
CA SER A 45 -19.73 36.56 -6.66
C SER A 45 -19.82 37.82 -5.80
N ASN A 46 -21.01 38.12 -5.27
CA ASN A 46 -21.21 39.23 -4.34
C ASN A 46 -20.74 38.90 -2.92
N LEU A 47 -20.87 37.64 -2.49
CA LEU A 47 -20.46 37.19 -1.17
C LEU A 47 -18.93 37.16 -1.02
N HIS A 48 -18.23 36.83 -2.11
CA HIS A 48 -16.77 36.71 -2.19
C HIS A 48 -16.19 37.46 -3.39
N PRO A 49 -16.15 38.81 -3.34
CA PRO A 49 -15.61 39.63 -4.42
C PRO A 49 -14.14 39.34 -4.74
N GLU A 50 -13.39 38.80 -3.77
CA GLU A 50 -11.99 38.41 -3.89
C GLU A 50 -11.75 37.27 -4.91
N TRP A 51 -12.74 36.42 -5.18
CA TRP A 51 -12.61 35.29 -6.11
C TRP A 51 -12.49 35.74 -7.58
N GLY A 52 -12.95 36.96 -7.90
CA GLY A 52 -12.83 37.54 -9.24
C GLY A 52 -11.53 38.31 -9.50
N ALA A 53 -10.72 38.57 -8.47
CA ALA A 53 -9.48 39.35 -8.58
C ALA A 53 -8.23 38.48 -8.82
N GLU A 54 -8.35 37.16 -8.67
CA GLU A 54 -7.36 36.21 -9.14
C GLU A 54 -7.72 35.82 -10.58
N GLU A 55 -6.83 36.15 -11.53
CA GLU A 55 -6.97 35.72 -12.92
C GLU A 55 -7.27 34.21 -12.99
N SER A 56 -8.47 33.92 -13.49
CA SER A 56 -9.03 32.60 -13.70
C SER A 56 -8.17 31.78 -14.68
N ASN A 57 -7.20 31.05 -14.14
CA ASN A 57 -6.61 29.87 -14.80
C ASN A 57 -7.01 28.55 -14.12
N GLY A 58 -7.89 28.59 -13.12
CA GLY A 58 -8.21 27.42 -12.29
C GLY A 58 -9.29 26.48 -12.84
N PHE A 59 -9.20 25.99 -14.08
CA PHE A 59 -9.67 24.68 -14.61
C PHE A 59 -9.36 24.58 -16.12
N ALA A 60 -8.27 25.21 -16.58
CA ALA A 60 -7.56 24.71 -17.73
C ALA A 60 -6.41 23.86 -17.19
N SER A 61 -6.20 22.73 -17.85
CA SER A 61 -5.00 21.92 -17.76
C SER A 61 -3.75 22.82 -17.72
N ASP A 62 -3.17 23.01 -16.53
CA ASP A 62 -1.84 23.58 -16.34
C ASP A 62 -0.77 22.53 -16.72
N LEU A 63 -1.03 21.79 -17.80
CA LEU A 63 -0.05 21.02 -18.52
C LEU A 63 0.32 21.92 -19.69
N GLY A 64 1.53 22.47 -19.66
CA GLY A 64 2.14 22.89 -20.92
C GLY A 64 2.13 21.69 -21.88
N ASP A 65 2.22 21.92 -23.17
CA ASP A 65 2.33 20.83 -24.17
C ASP A 65 3.51 19.87 -23.83
N ASP A 66 4.47 20.34 -23.02
CA ASP A 66 5.61 19.62 -22.45
C ASP A 66 5.28 18.64 -21.30
N ASP A 67 4.12 18.76 -20.63
CA ASP A 67 3.73 17.91 -19.51
C ASP A 67 2.85 16.70 -19.92
N ILE A 68 2.54 16.57 -21.21
CA ILE A 68 1.81 15.42 -21.73
C ILE A 68 2.77 14.24 -21.87
N VAL A 69 2.53 13.17 -21.08
CA VAL A 69 3.32 11.94 -21.16
C VAL A 69 3.28 11.36 -22.59
N PRO A 70 4.44 11.23 -23.26
CA PRO A 70 4.49 10.67 -24.60
C PRO A 70 4.00 9.21 -24.67
N ARG A 71 3.44 8.81 -25.80
CA ARG A 71 2.87 7.44 -25.95
C ARG A 71 3.82 6.44 -26.62
N LYS A 72 4.96 6.89 -27.13
CA LYS A 72 5.97 6.06 -27.82
C LYS A 72 7.16 5.81 -26.90
N ARG A 73 7.71 4.59 -26.93
CA ARG A 73 8.83 4.15 -26.09
C ARG A 73 10.04 5.11 -26.12
N LYS A 74 10.53 5.47 -27.31
CA LYS A 74 11.71 6.36 -27.44
C LYS A 74 11.48 7.72 -26.78
N LEU A 75 10.32 8.33 -27.07
CA LEU A 75 9.95 9.61 -26.49
C LEU A 75 9.75 9.53 -24.97
N LEU A 76 9.26 8.40 -24.46
CA LEU A 76 9.13 8.17 -23.02
C LEU A 76 10.48 8.18 -22.29
N VAL A 77 11.51 7.57 -22.91
CA VAL A 77 12.88 7.56 -22.35
C VAL A 77 13.43 8.98 -22.29
N ASP A 78 13.38 9.70 -23.40
CA ASP A 78 13.90 11.07 -23.50
C ASP A 78 13.16 12.01 -22.54
N TRP A 79 11.83 11.90 -22.48
CA TRP A 79 10.98 12.66 -21.57
C TRP A 79 11.30 12.38 -20.09
N MET A 80 11.45 11.11 -19.70
CA MET A 80 11.81 10.77 -18.32
C MET A 80 13.21 11.30 -17.93
N LYS A 81 14.17 11.32 -18.87
CA LYS A 81 15.52 11.89 -18.65
C LYS A 81 15.51 13.41 -18.54
N GLN A 82 14.65 14.10 -19.28
CA GLN A 82 14.51 15.55 -19.17
C GLN A 82 13.89 15.94 -17.82
N GLN A 83 12.98 15.10 -17.32
CA GLN A 83 12.26 15.33 -16.07
C GLN A 83 13.00 14.95 -14.79
N SER A 84 14.07 14.14 -14.83
CA SER A 84 14.91 13.88 -13.66
C SER A 84 15.66 15.13 -13.14
N SER A 85 15.61 16.24 -13.88
CA SER A 85 16.18 17.55 -13.54
C SER A 85 15.30 18.41 -12.61
N GLY A 86 14.03 18.05 -12.39
CA GLY A 86 13.07 18.86 -11.60
C GLY A 86 12.20 18.00 -10.69
N ARG A 87 11.83 18.51 -9.51
CA ARG A 87 10.86 17.84 -8.61
C ARG A 87 9.49 17.81 -9.29
N MET A 88 8.98 16.64 -9.64
CA MET A 88 7.68 16.52 -10.32
C MET A 88 6.76 15.50 -9.65
N ASN A 89 5.45 15.81 -9.68
CA ASN A 89 4.38 15.02 -9.08
C ASN A 89 3.78 14.04 -10.12
N SER A 90 4.25 12.80 -10.11
CA SER A 90 3.82 11.71 -11.02
C SER A 90 2.32 11.35 -10.96
N TYR A 91 1.57 11.93 -10.02
CA TYR A 91 0.12 11.76 -9.91
C TYR A 91 -0.67 12.76 -10.78
N ARG A 92 -0.04 13.83 -11.29
CA ARG A 92 -0.74 14.91 -12.02
C ARG A 92 -0.47 14.96 -13.53
N ASP A 93 0.57 14.28 -14.02
CA ASP A 93 1.00 14.33 -15.43
C ASP A 93 0.38 13.25 -16.34
N GLY A 94 -0.52 12.41 -15.82
CA GLY A 94 -1.15 11.33 -16.59
C GLY A 94 -0.28 10.07 -16.76
N TRP A 95 0.88 9.98 -16.08
CA TRP A 95 1.76 8.80 -16.16
C TRP A 95 1.05 7.50 -15.80
N ARG A 96 0.15 7.55 -14.81
CA ARG A 96 -0.68 6.41 -14.40
C ARG A 96 -1.54 5.87 -15.54
N ASP A 97 -2.15 6.75 -16.33
CA ASP A 97 -3.00 6.35 -17.46
C ASP A 97 -2.20 5.75 -18.60
N VAL A 98 -0.99 6.27 -18.85
CA VAL A 98 -0.08 5.69 -19.84
C VAL A 98 0.44 4.33 -19.36
N CYS A 99 0.75 4.16 -18.07
CA CYS A 99 1.08 2.85 -17.49
C CYS A 99 -0.03 1.83 -17.69
N ARG A 100 -1.30 2.24 -17.50
CA ARG A 100 -2.48 1.39 -17.66
C ARG A 100 -2.74 1.01 -19.12
N THR A 101 -2.69 1.98 -20.02
CA THR A 101 -3.10 1.80 -21.42
C THR A 101 -1.97 1.32 -22.34
N ARG A 102 -0.71 1.57 -21.98
CA ARG A 102 0.48 1.33 -22.83
C ARG A 102 1.57 0.51 -22.13
N PHE A 103 1.18 -0.52 -21.39
CA PHE A 103 2.06 -1.41 -20.61
C PHE A 103 3.44 -1.70 -21.24
N PHE A 104 3.50 -2.23 -22.47
CA PHE A 104 4.79 -2.59 -23.06
C PHE A 104 5.66 -1.38 -23.39
N HIS A 105 5.07 -0.24 -23.72
CA HIS A 105 5.85 0.97 -24.03
C HIS A 105 6.44 1.57 -22.76
N THR A 106 5.67 1.62 -21.68
CA THR A 106 6.14 2.12 -20.38
C THR A 106 7.15 1.18 -19.74
N LEU A 107 6.88 -0.13 -19.76
CA LEU A 107 7.82 -1.12 -19.26
C LEU A 107 9.16 -1.10 -20.02
N LEU A 108 9.11 -1.11 -21.36
CA LEU A 108 10.34 -1.12 -22.14
C LEU A 108 11.12 0.19 -22.01
N ALA A 109 10.44 1.33 -21.81
CA ALA A 109 11.12 2.60 -21.53
C ALA A 109 11.80 2.59 -20.14
N LEU A 110 11.12 2.08 -19.10
CA LEU A 110 11.73 1.91 -17.78
C LEU A 110 12.87 0.88 -17.78
N TYR A 111 12.76 -0.16 -18.61
CA TYR A 111 13.82 -1.12 -18.84
C TYR A 111 15.03 -0.48 -19.52
N ASP A 112 14.84 0.33 -20.55
CA ASP A 112 15.94 1.03 -21.23
C ASP A 112 16.71 1.92 -20.25
N LEU A 113 15.99 2.68 -19.43
CA LEU A 113 16.60 3.49 -18.38
C LEU A 113 17.37 2.65 -17.36
N SER A 114 16.83 1.50 -16.96
CA SER A 114 17.52 0.63 -16.01
C SER A 114 18.80 0.02 -16.58
N GLN A 115 18.86 -0.23 -17.89
CA GLN A 115 20.10 -0.66 -18.56
C GLN A 115 21.17 0.44 -18.58
N GLU A 116 20.76 1.71 -18.51
CA GLU A 116 21.65 2.86 -18.38
C GLU A 116 22.00 3.19 -16.92
N GLY A 117 21.49 2.42 -15.95
CA GLY A 117 21.69 2.65 -14.52
C GLY A 117 20.73 3.68 -13.92
N GLU A 118 19.79 4.21 -14.71
CA GLU A 118 18.81 5.19 -14.28
C GLU A 118 17.54 4.52 -13.78
N TRP A 119 17.14 4.83 -12.54
CA TRP A 119 15.95 4.27 -11.91
C TRP A 119 15.03 5.38 -11.39
N PRO A 120 14.13 5.92 -12.23
CA PRO A 120 13.23 6.98 -11.81
C PRO A 120 12.22 6.48 -10.77
N VAL A 121 12.52 6.75 -9.50
CA VAL A 121 11.83 6.21 -8.31
C VAL A 121 10.32 6.42 -8.37
N ASP A 122 9.88 7.66 -8.58
CA ASP A 122 8.44 7.98 -8.61
C ASP A 122 7.70 7.34 -9.79
N ARG A 123 8.39 7.18 -10.94
CA ARG A 123 7.83 6.51 -12.12
C ARG A 123 7.62 5.02 -11.87
N TRP A 124 8.61 4.36 -11.28
CA TRP A 124 8.51 2.96 -10.87
C TRP A 124 7.43 2.76 -9.81
N ARG A 125 7.34 3.64 -8.81
CA ARG A 125 6.32 3.60 -7.76
C ARG A 125 4.91 3.63 -8.36
N VAL A 126 4.59 4.61 -9.19
CA VAL A 126 3.26 4.74 -9.82
C VAL A 126 2.99 3.61 -10.81
N ALA A 127 4.00 3.17 -11.56
CA ALA A 127 3.87 2.05 -12.49
C ALA A 127 3.48 0.76 -11.74
N LEU A 128 4.18 0.40 -10.67
CA LEU A 128 3.88 -0.79 -9.86
C LEU A 128 2.51 -0.71 -9.19
N GLN A 129 2.13 0.46 -8.67
CA GLN A 129 0.78 0.69 -8.13
C GLN A 129 -0.29 0.44 -9.20
N CYS A 130 -0.10 0.95 -10.41
CA CYS A 130 -1.02 0.73 -11.53
C CYS A 130 -1.03 -0.73 -12.00
N TRP A 131 0.13 -1.38 -12.04
CA TRP A 131 0.29 -2.74 -12.51
C TRP A 131 -0.09 -3.81 -11.48
N SER A 132 -0.49 -3.38 -10.29
CA SER A 132 -1.12 -4.21 -9.26
C SER A 132 -2.61 -4.48 -9.54
N ASP A 133 -3.21 -3.75 -10.50
CA ASP A 133 -4.58 -4.00 -10.95
C ASP A 133 -4.72 -5.40 -11.57
N GLU A 134 -5.81 -6.09 -11.23
CA GLU A 134 -6.08 -7.49 -11.61
C GLU A 134 -5.89 -7.77 -13.11
N LYS A 135 -6.34 -6.85 -13.98
CA LYS A 135 -6.24 -6.98 -15.44
C LYS A 135 -4.80 -6.99 -15.97
N MET A 136 -3.86 -6.44 -15.21
CA MET A 136 -2.46 -6.30 -15.62
C MET A 136 -1.53 -7.20 -14.81
N LEU A 137 -1.95 -7.63 -13.63
CA LEU A 137 -1.13 -8.27 -12.62
C LEU A 137 -0.32 -9.47 -13.12
N LEU A 138 -0.94 -10.43 -13.82
CA LEU A 138 -0.23 -11.60 -14.35
C LEU A 138 0.83 -11.19 -15.39
N ARG A 139 0.49 -10.22 -16.24
CA ARG A 139 1.39 -9.71 -17.27
C ARG A 139 2.54 -8.92 -16.65
N SER A 140 2.24 -8.04 -15.69
CA SER A 140 3.24 -7.24 -15.00
C SER A 140 4.19 -8.13 -14.23
N TRP A 141 3.68 -9.11 -13.48
CA TRP A 141 4.49 -10.10 -12.78
C TRP A 141 5.53 -10.75 -13.69
N ARG A 142 5.07 -11.34 -14.81
CA ARG A 142 5.93 -12.07 -15.76
C ARG A 142 7.12 -11.25 -16.28
N PHE A 143 6.94 -9.95 -16.53
CA PHE A 143 8.00 -9.14 -17.14
C PHE A 143 8.74 -8.21 -16.16
N VAL A 144 8.09 -7.81 -15.06
CA VAL A 144 8.64 -6.85 -14.10
C VAL A 144 9.38 -7.55 -12.96
N ALA A 145 8.99 -8.77 -12.57
CA ALA A 145 9.62 -9.49 -11.47
C ALA A 145 11.14 -9.70 -11.66
N PRO A 146 11.64 -10.06 -12.86
CA PRO A 146 13.09 -10.13 -13.11
C PRO A 146 13.80 -8.78 -12.92
N LEU A 147 13.14 -7.67 -13.26
CA LEU A 147 13.72 -6.33 -13.11
C LEU A 147 13.77 -5.89 -11.66
N VAL A 148 12.71 -6.18 -10.90
CA VAL A 148 12.68 -5.93 -9.46
C VAL A 148 13.79 -6.71 -8.77
N LEU A 149 14.06 -7.96 -9.15
CA LEU A 149 15.18 -8.75 -8.62
C LEU A 149 16.55 -8.10 -8.87
N THR A 150 16.73 -7.39 -9.97
CA THR A 150 17.98 -6.69 -10.32
C THR A 150 18.04 -5.23 -9.86
N MET A 151 16.94 -4.69 -9.33
CA MET A 151 16.84 -3.28 -8.93
C MET A 151 17.81 -2.95 -7.79
N PRO A 152 18.61 -1.88 -7.84
CA PRO A 152 19.52 -1.51 -6.75
C PRO A 152 18.80 -1.34 -5.41
N GLU A 153 19.42 -1.77 -4.31
CA GLU A 153 18.82 -1.69 -2.96
C GLU A 153 18.38 -0.27 -2.57
N PRO A 154 19.15 0.81 -2.84
CA PRO A 154 18.72 2.17 -2.49
C PRO A 154 17.45 2.62 -3.22
N VAL A 155 17.23 2.11 -4.44
CA VAL A 155 16.02 2.38 -5.22
C VAL A 155 14.86 1.57 -4.67
N LEU A 156 15.10 0.28 -4.42
CA LEU A 156 14.10 -0.64 -3.90
C LEU A 156 13.54 -0.18 -2.54
N LEU A 157 14.40 0.33 -1.65
CA LEU A 157 13.99 0.91 -0.37
C LEU A 157 13.03 2.11 -0.55
N GLN A 158 13.29 3.00 -1.51
CA GLN A 158 12.45 4.17 -1.76
C GLN A 158 11.05 3.85 -2.33
N ILE A 159 10.87 2.66 -2.92
CA ILE A 159 9.60 2.20 -3.47
C ILE A 159 9.06 0.93 -2.79
N ILE A 160 9.59 0.60 -1.61
CA ILE A 160 9.39 -0.71 -0.99
C ILE A 160 7.91 -1.03 -0.74
N HIS A 161 7.12 -0.01 -0.36
CA HIS A 161 5.69 -0.18 -0.14
C HIS A 161 4.96 -0.57 -1.44
N ALA A 162 5.24 0.12 -2.54
CA ALA A 162 4.65 -0.20 -3.85
C ALA A 162 5.08 -1.58 -4.37
N VAL A 163 6.34 -1.96 -4.15
CA VAL A 163 6.85 -3.29 -4.53
C VAL A 163 6.20 -4.39 -3.71
N THR A 164 6.16 -4.27 -2.39
CA THR A 164 5.61 -5.30 -1.51
C THR A 164 4.10 -5.45 -1.68
N TRP A 165 3.36 -4.36 -1.87
CA TRP A 165 1.94 -4.40 -2.24
C TRP A 165 1.73 -5.16 -3.55
N TRP A 166 2.52 -4.84 -4.59
CA TRP A 166 2.44 -5.54 -5.87
C TRP A 166 2.76 -7.03 -5.76
N ILE A 167 3.74 -7.42 -4.95
CA ILE A 167 4.09 -8.83 -4.68
C ILE A 167 2.95 -9.54 -3.93
N GLU A 168 2.41 -8.93 -2.88
CA GLU A 168 1.23 -9.45 -2.16
C GLU A 168 0.10 -9.69 -3.14
N ARG A 169 -0.17 -8.71 -4.01
CA ARG A 169 -1.22 -8.83 -5.03
C ARG A 169 -0.96 -9.99 -5.97
N ALA A 170 0.24 -10.08 -6.53
CA ALA A 170 0.64 -11.14 -7.46
C ALA A 170 0.58 -12.53 -6.81
N SER A 171 0.83 -12.62 -5.50
CA SER A 171 0.78 -13.87 -4.77
C SER A 171 -0.61 -14.49 -4.67
N THR A 172 -1.69 -13.72 -4.87
CA THR A 172 -3.06 -14.27 -4.83
C THR A 172 -3.47 -15.03 -6.10
N GLN A 173 -2.64 -15.02 -7.15
CA GLN A 173 -2.90 -15.78 -8.37
C GLN A 173 -2.79 -17.29 -8.11
N GLU A 174 -3.55 -18.12 -8.83
CA GLU A 174 -3.68 -19.56 -8.51
C GLU A 174 -2.36 -20.35 -8.60
N HIS A 175 -1.46 -19.96 -9.49
CA HIS A 175 -0.21 -20.68 -9.69
C HIS A 175 0.81 -20.41 -8.57
N ASN A 176 1.54 -21.45 -8.18
CA ASN A 176 2.70 -21.33 -7.31
C ASN A 176 3.89 -20.81 -8.14
N ASP A 177 4.57 -19.79 -7.65
CA ASP A 177 5.71 -19.19 -8.32
C ASP A 177 6.87 -18.99 -7.33
N LYS A 178 7.93 -19.78 -7.51
CA LYS A 178 9.15 -19.72 -6.68
C LYS A 178 9.86 -18.37 -6.75
N SER A 179 9.63 -17.58 -7.80
CA SER A 179 10.17 -16.22 -7.88
C SER A 179 9.59 -15.30 -6.80
N ILE A 180 8.35 -15.54 -6.35
CA ILE A 180 7.76 -14.80 -5.22
C ILE A 180 8.57 -15.02 -3.96
N ILE A 181 8.84 -16.28 -3.60
CA ILE A 181 9.63 -16.62 -2.41
C ILE A 181 11.03 -16.01 -2.50
N THR A 182 11.64 -16.05 -3.70
CA THR A 182 12.97 -15.49 -3.94
C THR A 182 13.00 -13.97 -3.71
N ILE A 183 12.02 -13.24 -4.25
CA ILE A 183 11.91 -11.79 -4.06
C ILE A 183 11.60 -11.45 -2.60
N CYS A 184 10.71 -12.21 -1.96
CA CYS A 184 10.38 -12.03 -0.53
C CYS A 184 11.63 -12.14 0.34
N ARG A 185 12.47 -13.18 0.17
CA ARG A 185 13.73 -13.33 0.92
C ARG A 185 14.66 -12.14 0.71
N ARG A 186 14.79 -11.67 -0.53
CA ARG A 186 15.61 -10.50 -0.85
C ARG A 186 15.12 -9.24 -0.12
N ILE A 187 13.81 -9.06 0.01
CA ILE A 187 13.25 -7.89 0.70
C ILE A 187 13.44 -7.99 2.23
N LEU A 188 13.32 -9.19 2.82
CA LEU A 188 13.45 -9.36 4.26
C LEU A 188 14.84 -9.06 4.81
N VAL A 189 15.89 -9.16 3.98
CA VAL A 189 17.27 -8.83 4.37
C VAL A 189 17.61 -7.34 4.20
N LEU A 190 16.70 -6.51 3.69
CA LEU A 190 16.93 -5.08 3.52
C LEU A 190 16.84 -4.34 4.87
N PRO A 191 17.58 -3.23 5.05
CA PRO A 191 17.50 -2.40 6.25
C PRO A 191 16.23 -1.54 6.23
N LEU A 192 15.07 -2.16 6.44
CA LEU A 192 13.77 -1.49 6.44
C LEU A 192 13.65 -0.56 7.66
N GLU A 193 13.07 0.63 7.45
CA GLU A 193 12.83 1.60 8.51
C GLU A 193 11.79 1.10 9.51
N ILE A 194 12.08 1.24 10.80
CA ILE A 194 11.15 0.89 11.88
C ILE A 194 10.06 1.98 11.94
N ASP A 195 8.80 1.60 11.74
CA ASP A 195 7.67 2.54 11.77
C ASP A 195 7.39 3.07 13.19
N ALA A 196 6.81 4.28 13.26
CA ALA A 196 6.52 5.04 14.46
C ALA A 196 5.38 4.47 15.35
N GLY A 197 4.82 3.32 14.97
CA GLY A 197 3.88 2.54 15.80
C GLY A 197 2.53 2.28 15.15
N SER A 198 1.70 1.51 15.83
CA SER A 198 0.41 0.99 15.33
C SER A 198 -0.80 1.89 15.61
N ARG A 199 -0.56 3.14 16.01
CA ARG A 199 -1.62 4.07 16.39
C ARG A 199 -2.26 4.72 15.17
N THR A 200 -3.58 4.64 15.09
CA THR A 200 -4.37 5.24 14.02
C THR A 200 -5.52 6.06 14.61
N ILE A 201 -5.98 7.09 13.89
CA ILE A 201 -7.17 7.84 14.28
C ILE A 201 -8.40 7.17 13.68
N ARG A 202 -9.32 6.70 14.52
CA ARG A 202 -10.65 6.23 14.10
C ARG A 202 -11.70 7.07 14.81
N ASN A 203 -12.54 7.77 14.04
CA ASN A 203 -13.59 8.66 14.55
C ASN A 203 -13.06 9.73 15.54
N GLY A 204 -11.87 10.28 15.29
CA GLY A 204 -11.26 11.29 16.16
C GLY A 204 -10.61 10.74 17.44
N ILE A 205 -10.60 9.43 17.65
CA ILE A 205 -9.97 8.76 18.79
C ILE A 205 -8.72 8.03 18.30
N GLU A 206 -7.60 8.21 19.00
CA GLU A 206 -6.39 7.42 18.78
C GLU A 206 -6.63 5.98 19.27
N VAL A 207 -6.58 5.03 18.35
CA VAL A 207 -6.77 3.60 18.60
C VAL A 207 -5.49 2.89 18.20
N ASP A 208 -5.01 1.99 19.05
CA ASP A 208 -3.95 1.06 18.67
C ASP A 208 -4.55 -0.02 17.75
N ASP A 209 -4.10 -0.07 16.49
CA ASP A 209 -4.48 -1.04 15.47
C ASP A 209 -3.24 -1.79 14.94
N PRO A 210 -2.61 -2.66 15.76
CA PRO A 210 -1.42 -3.42 15.37
C PRO A 210 -1.63 -4.28 14.15
N LEU A 211 -2.83 -4.86 14.00
CA LEU A 211 -3.14 -5.68 12.86
C LEU A 211 -3.33 -4.86 11.58
N GLY A 212 -4.11 -3.78 11.63
CA GLY A 212 -4.26 -2.87 10.49
C GLY A 212 -2.92 -2.30 10.05
N SER A 213 -2.07 -1.92 10.99
CA SER A 213 -0.69 -1.51 10.71
C SER A 213 0.10 -2.66 10.06
N ALA A 214 0.05 -3.87 10.62
CA ALA A 214 0.77 -5.03 10.08
C ALA A 214 0.36 -5.38 8.65
N ILE A 215 -0.93 -5.48 8.33
CA ILE A 215 -1.38 -5.88 6.98
C ILE A 215 -1.06 -4.82 5.91
N ASN A 216 -0.86 -3.56 6.30
CA ASN A 216 -0.49 -2.47 5.38
C ASN A 216 1.03 -2.20 5.35
N HIS A 217 1.81 -2.87 6.20
CA HIS A 217 3.25 -2.69 6.30
C HIS A 217 3.99 -3.60 5.29
N PRO A 218 5.12 -3.17 4.71
CA PRO A 218 5.89 -3.97 3.75
C PRO A 218 6.23 -5.40 4.23
N VAL A 219 6.63 -5.57 5.49
CA VAL A 219 6.88 -6.91 6.07
C VAL A 219 5.61 -7.75 6.16
N GLY A 220 4.45 -7.13 6.45
CA GLY A 220 3.19 -7.86 6.47
C GLY A 220 2.73 -8.28 5.09
N HIS A 221 2.89 -7.42 4.07
CA HIS A 221 2.66 -7.78 2.67
C HIS A 221 3.52 -9.00 2.25
N ILE A 222 4.81 -8.99 2.59
CA ILE A 222 5.73 -10.11 2.29
C ILE A 222 5.30 -11.39 3.03
N THR A 223 4.93 -11.27 4.30
CA THR A 223 4.44 -12.40 5.09
C THR A 223 3.16 -12.98 4.47
N GLN A 224 2.22 -12.13 4.06
CA GLN A 224 1.00 -12.53 3.38
C GLN A 224 1.29 -13.20 2.02
N ALA A 225 2.28 -12.71 1.28
CA ALA A 225 2.69 -13.31 0.02
C ALA A 225 3.26 -14.73 0.20
N LEU A 226 4.06 -14.95 1.24
CA LEU A 226 4.61 -16.26 1.61
C LEU A 226 3.50 -17.23 2.05
N LEU A 227 2.56 -16.76 2.88
CA LEU A 227 1.38 -17.53 3.27
C LEU A 227 0.53 -17.93 2.04
N ASN A 228 0.36 -17.03 1.08
CA ASN A 228 -0.35 -17.33 -0.15
C ASN A 228 0.36 -18.41 -0.99
N GLN A 229 1.70 -18.43 -1.03
CA GLN A 229 2.43 -19.54 -1.67
C GLN A 229 2.26 -20.86 -0.93
N TRP A 230 2.27 -20.81 0.41
CA TRP A 230 2.06 -21.99 1.23
C TRP A 230 0.67 -22.60 1.03
N PHE A 231 -0.38 -21.78 1.07
CA PHE A 231 -1.77 -22.23 0.98
C PHE A 231 -2.12 -22.88 -0.37
N LYS A 232 -1.34 -22.60 -1.43
CA LYS A 232 -1.49 -23.28 -2.73
C LYS A 232 -1.02 -24.73 -2.74
N GLN A 233 -0.31 -25.19 -1.70
CA GLN A 233 0.26 -26.53 -1.64
C GLN A 233 -0.74 -27.61 -1.18
N GLN A 234 -2.04 -27.30 -1.06
CA GLN A 234 -3.10 -28.22 -0.59
C GLN A 234 -2.77 -28.85 0.78
N LEU A 235 -2.82 -28.01 1.81
CA LEU A 235 -2.41 -28.37 3.17
C LEU A 235 -3.27 -29.48 3.79
N ASN A 236 -2.62 -30.44 4.44
CA ASN A 236 -3.24 -31.44 5.30
C ASN A 236 -2.72 -31.34 6.73
N ASP A 237 -3.44 -31.95 7.66
CA ASP A 237 -3.04 -32.00 9.05
C ASP A 237 -1.74 -32.83 9.19
N ASN A 238 -0.76 -32.29 9.91
CA ASN A 238 0.55 -32.90 10.17
C ASN A 238 1.49 -33.06 8.96
N ASP A 239 1.27 -32.33 7.86
CA ASP A 239 2.22 -32.33 6.72
C ASP A 239 3.60 -31.76 7.08
N GLY A 240 3.67 -30.91 8.11
CA GLY A 240 4.84 -30.11 8.43
C GLY A 240 4.99 -28.90 7.51
N LEU A 241 5.76 -27.90 7.94
CA LEU A 241 6.07 -26.75 7.10
C LEU A 241 7.05 -27.13 5.95
N PRO A 242 6.83 -26.63 4.72
CA PRO A 242 7.75 -26.87 3.62
C PRO A 242 9.16 -26.34 3.90
N ALA A 243 10.19 -27.07 3.47
CA ALA A 243 11.59 -26.73 3.73
C ALA A 243 12.03 -25.37 3.16
N ASP A 244 11.35 -24.86 2.13
CA ASP A 244 11.61 -23.54 1.55
C ASP A 244 10.91 -22.39 2.28
N LEU A 245 9.94 -22.67 3.15
CA LEU A 245 9.17 -21.66 3.89
C LEU A 245 9.42 -21.69 5.40
N ALA A 246 9.62 -22.87 5.99
CA ALA A 246 9.82 -23.01 7.43
C ALA A 246 10.95 -22.13 8.00
N PRO A 247 12.14 -22.03 7.35
CA PRO A 247 13.19 -21.12 7.85
C PRO A 247 12.77 -19.65 7.82
N ILE A 248 12.03 -19.23 6.79
CA ILE A 248 11.57 -17.84 6.63
C ILE A 248 10.53 -17.49 7.70
N PHE A 249 9.56 -18.37 7.94
CA PHE A 249 8.58 -18.15 9.01
C PHE A 249 9.22 -18.16 10.39
N THR A 250 10.24 -18.97 10.61
CA THR A 250 11.01 -18.99 11.86
C THR A 250 11.77 -17.69 12.06
N GLU A 251 12.44 -17.18 11.02
CA GLU A 251 13.15 -15.89 11.05
C GLU A 251 12.20 -14.72 11.36
N LEU A 252 11.02 -14.69 10.73
CA LEU A 252 9.98 -13.68 11.01
C LEU A 252 9.50 -13.72 12.48
N CYS A 253 9.65 -14.84 13.18
CA CYS A 253 9.31 -14.96 14.60
C CYS A 253 10.39 -14.46 15.55
N ASP A 254 11.57 -14.04 15.06
CA ASP A 254 12.63 -13.46 15.91
C ASP A 254 12.19 -12.12 16.54
N THR A 255 11.95 -12.14 17.84
CA THR A 255 11.50 -10.98 18.61
C THR A 255 12.57 -9.91 18.80
N THR A 256 13.86 -10.22 18.55
CA THR A 256 14.95 -9.24 18.61
C THR A 256 14.95 -8.31 17.39
N VAL A 257 14.29 -8.70 16.30
CA VAL A 257 14.14 -7.90 15.09
C VAL A 257 12.81 -7.15 15.14
N ALA A 258 12.89 -5.84 15.43
CA ALA A 258 11.72 -4.99 15.63
C ALA A 258 10.78 -4.94 14.41
N ILE A 259 11.32 -4.82 13.19
CA ILE A 259 10.53 -4.72 11.95
C ILE A 259 9.70 -5.99 11.67
N PHE A 260 10.13 -7.15 12.18
CA PHE A 260 9.40 -8.42 12.02
C PHE A 260 8.16 -8.54 12.90
N ARG A 261 7.90 -7.57 13.79
CA ARG A 261 6.64 -7.46 14.55
C ARG A 261 5.42 -7.59 13.66
N HIS A 262 5.40 -6.91 12.51
CA HIS A 262 4.29 -6.99 11.55
C HIS A 262 4.12 -8.39 10.97
N GLY A 263 5.23 -9.09 10.69
CA GLY A 263 5.20 -10.48 10.22
C GLY A 263 4.61 -11.41 11.27
N ARG A 264 5.06 -11.31 12.53
CA ARG A 264 4.51 -12.10 13.66
C ARG A 264 3.01 -11.93 13.81
N ILE A 265 2.50 -10.70 13.78
CA ILE A 265 1.06 -10.42 13.86
C ILE A 265 0.30 -11.11 12.71
N VAL A 266 0.82 -11.04 11.48
CA VAL A 266 0.22 -11.71 10.32
C VAL A 266 0.26 -13.23 10.46
N LEU A 267 1.36 -13.82 10.95
CA LEU A 267 1.46 -15.26 11.21
C LEU A 267 0.47 -15.72 12.30
N CYS A 268 0.35 -14.98 13.39
CA CYS A 268 -0.62 -15.27 14.46
C CYS A 268 -2.07 -15.25 13.96
N SER A 269 -2.39 -14.46 12.94
CA SER A 269 -3.71 -14.48 12.29
C SER A 269 -4.05 -15.80 11.58
N ARG A 270 -3.07 -16.71 11.44
CA ARG A 270 -3.21 -18.05 10.85
C ARG A 270 -2.79 -19.15 11.83
N LEU A 271 -2.73 -18.86 13.13
CA LEU A 271 -2.25 -19.78 14.18
C LEU A 271 -2.89 -21.17 14.13
N ILE A 272 -4.21 -21.27 13.87
CA ILE A 272 -4.91 -22.56 13.77
C ILE A 272 -4.39 -23.38 12.59
N THR A 273 -4.16 -22.74 11.44
CA THR A 273 -3.65 -23.43 10.26
C THR A 273 -2.24 -23.94 10.52
N PHE A 274 -1.37 -23.11 11.11
CA PHE A 274 -0.03 -23.53 11.55
C PHE A 274 -0.11 -24.72 12.50
N PHE A 275 -0.94 -24.64 13.55
CA PHE A 275 -1.04 -25.71 14.54
C PHE A 275 -1.51 -27.03 13.93
N ARG A 276 -2.43 -26.99 12.97
CA ARG A 276 -2.94 -28.19 12.29
C ARG A 276 -1.91 -28.82 11.37
N VAL A 277 -1.19 -28.00 10.61
CA VAL A 277 -0.22 -28.50 9.62
C VAL A 277 1.09 -28.91 10.27
N ASP A 278 1.59 -28.13 11.24
CA ASP A 278 2.85 -28.35 11.93
C ASP A 278 2.73 -27.98 13.41
N GLN A 279 2.19 -28.92 14.19
CA GLN A 279 1.93 -28.72 15.61
C GLN A 279 3.21 -28.47 16.40
N GLU A 280 4.29 -29.17 16.06
CA GLU A 280 5.58 -29.08 16.75
C GLU A 280 6.18 -27.68 16.56
N TRP A 281 6.34 -27.24 15.31
CA TRP A 281 6.83 -25.90 15.00
C TRP A 281 5.97 -24.83 15.65
N THR A 282 4.65 -24.97 15.57
CA THR A 282 3.72 -23.97 16.12
C THR A 282 3.88 -23.83 17.62
N THR A 283 4.00 -24.95 18.34
CA THR A 283 4.10 -24.96 19.80
C THR A 283 5.45 -24.42 20.28
N GLN A 284 6.52 -24.66 19.52
CA GLN A 284 7.87 -24.21 19.88
C GLN A 284 8.15 -22.75 19.49
N ILE A 285 7.59 -22.27 18.37
CA ILE A 285 7.97 -20.99 17.75
C ILE A 285 6.86 -19.95 17.83
N LEU A 286 5.65 -20.26 17.34
CA LEU A 286 4.60 -19.26 17.15
C LEU A 286 3.74 -19.05 18.40
N LEU A 287 3.41 -20.13 19.11
CA LEU A 287 2.55 -20.12 20.29
C LEU A 287 3.16 -19.34 21.49
N PRO A 288 4.48 -19.41 21.76
CA PRO A 288 5.11 -18.62 22.82
C PRO A 288 4.97 -17.10 22.64
N LEU A 289 4.75 -16.62 21.41
CA LEU A 289 4.51 -15.20 21.16
C LEU A 289 3.22 -14.71 21.86
N LEU A 290 2.23 -15.57 22.06
CA LEU A 290 0.96 -15.21 22.71
C LEU A 290 1.05 -15.19 24.24
N ASP A 291 2.22 -15.45 24.84
CA ASP A 291 2.36 -15.42 26.29
C ASP A 291 2.30 -13.99 26.84
N TRP A 292 1.19 -13.67 27.51
CA TRP A 292 0.91 -12.34 28.06
C TRP A 292 1.90 -11.89 29.12
N GLU A 293 2.54 -12.83 29.83
CA GLU A 293 3.44 -12.50 30.93
C GLU A 293 4.85 -12.20 30.42
N ASN A 294 5.28 -12.88 29.36
CA ASN A 294 6.67 -12.85 28.90
C ASN A 294 6.88 -12.10 27.58
N GLN A 295 5.81 -11.72 26.87
CA GLN A 295 5.89 -11.03 25.58
C GLN A 295 5.25 -9.65 25.66
N ALA A 296 6.07 -8.60 25.53
CA ALA A 296 5.62 -7.21 25.59
C ALA A 296 4.56 -6.89 24.50
N ASP A 297 4.68 -7.52 23.33
CA ASP A 297 3.76 -7.36 22.20
C ASP A 297 2.63 -8.41 22.17
N ALA A 298 2.45 -9.22 23.23
CA ALA A 298 1.42 -10.28 23.29
C ALA A 298 0.04 -9.77 22.85
N ASN A 299 -0.34 -8.55 23.28
CA ASN A 299 -1.60 -7.91 22.89
C ASN A 299 -1.77 -7.84 21.36
N ALA A 300 -0.76 -7.37 20.65
CA ALA A 300 -0.80 -7.26 19.19
C ALA A 300 -0.92 -8.65 18.53
N TYR A 301 -0.24 -9.67 19.06
CA TYR A 301 -0.31 -11.03 18.53
C TYR A 301 -1.67 -11.69 18.80
N TRP A 302 -2.25 -11.45 19.98
CA TRP A 302 -3.63 -11.85 20.31
C TRP A 302 -4.65 -11.18 19.39
N GLN A 303 -4.51 -9.88 19.11
CA GLN A 303 -5.36 -9.18 18.15
C GLN A 303 -5.26 -9.80 16.75
N GLY A 304 -4.06 -10.18 16.32
CA GLY A 304 -3.85 -10.92 15.08
C GLY A 304 -4.63 -12.24 15.05
N PHE A 305 -4.52 -13.06 16.10
CA PHE A 305 -5.26 -14.32 16.23
C PHE A 305 -6.79 -14.12 16.24
N LEU A 306 -7.26 -13.12 16.97
CA LEU A 306 -8.69 -12.86 17.18
C LEU A 306 -9.38 -12.15 16.00
N TRP A 307 -8.63 -11.74 14.97
CA TRP A 307 -9.19 -11.12 13.76
C TRP A 307 -10.11 -12.02 12.95
N SER A 308 -9.87 -13.33 12.98
CA SER A 308 -10.73 -14.33 12.34
C SER A 308 -10.98 -15.46 13.35
N PRO A 309 -11.74 -15.17 14.41
CA PRO A 309 -11.79 -16.03 15.58
C PRO A 309 -12.51 -17.32 15.21
N ARG A 310 -11.78 -18.43 15.29
CA ARG A 310 -12.33 -19.78 15.15
C ARG A 310 -11.97 -20.57 16.39
N LEU A 311 -12.95 -21.26 16.96
CA LEU A 311 -12.71 -22.09 18.13
C LEU A 311 -12.15 -23.44 17.68
N TYR A 312 -10.87 -23.69 17.98
CA TYR A 312 -10.22 -24.97 17.74
C TYR A 312 -9.71 -25.54 19.07
N LEU A 313 -10.50 -26.45 19.66
CA LEU A 313 -10.28 -26.96 21.02
C LEU A 313 -8.89 -27.56 21.28
N PRO A 314 -8.24 -28.29 20.35
CA PRO A 314 -6.89 -28.80 20.56
C PRO A 314 -5.86 -27.68 20.81
N LEU A 315 -5.89 -26.61 20.01
CA LEU A 315 -5.02 -25.45 20.21
C LEU A 315 -5.26 -24.75 21.55
N TRP A 316 -6.53 -24.56 21.94
CA TRP A 316 -6.90 -23.90 23.20
C TRP A 316 -6.35 -24.61 24.45
N ARG A 317 -6.09 -25.92 24.39
CA ARG A 317 -5.47 -26.66 25.50
C ARG A 317 -3.97 -26.38 25.63
N CYS A 318 -3.34 -25.93 24.56
CA CYS A 318 -1.91 -25.67 24.49
C CYS A 318 -1.56 -24.18 24.68
N CYS A 319 -2.51 -23.25 24.51
CA CYS A 319 -2.23 -21.81 24.67
C CYS A 319 -1.67 -21.50 26.07
N PRO A 320 -0.50 -20.85 26.17
CA PRO A 320 0.03 -20.37 27.43
C PRO A 320 -0.90 -19.32 28.04
N ASN A 321 -1.02 -19.33 29.38
CA ASN A 321 -1.73 -18.32 30.18
C ASN A 321 -3.05 -17.84 29.56
N ARG A 322 -4.03 -18.76 29.50
CA ARG A 322 -5.42 -18.52 29.05
C ARG A 322 -5.85 -17.14 29.53
N CYS A 323 -6.30 -16.26 28.64
CA CYS A 323 -6.89 -14.98 29.03
C CYS A 323 -7.85 -15.21 30.19
N SER A 324 -7.44 -14.85 31.40
CA SER A 324 -8.34 -14.71 32.51
C SER A 324 -9.17 -13.49 32.18
N LEU A 325 -10.29 -13.70 31.50
CA LEU A 325 -11.41 -12.77 31.50
C LEU A 325 -11.97 -12.77 32.93
N ASN A 326 -11.20 -12.24 33.88
CA ASN A 326 -11.73 -11.74 35.13
C ASN A 326 -12.45 -10.44 34.79
N GLY A 327 -13.61 -10.56 34.15
CA GLY A 327 -14.63 -9.55 34.23
C GLY A 327 -15.10 -9.52 35.67
N THR A 328 -14.51 -8.63 36.47
CA THR A 328 -15.17 -8.14 37.67
C THR A 328 -16.36 -7.29 37.21
N ASN A 329 -17.54 -7.66 37.72
CA ASN A 329 -18.82 -6.96 37.58
C ASN A 329 -18.73 -5.45 37.73
#